data_AF-A0A7R9XK81-F1
#
_entry.id   AF-A0A7R9XK81-F1
#
_cell.length_a   1.000
_cell.length_b   1.000
_cell.length_c   1.000
_cell.angle_alpha   90.00
_cell.angle_beta   90.00
_cell.angle_gamma   90.00
#
_symmetry.space_group_name_H-M   'P 1'
#
loop_
_entity.id
_entity.type
_entity.pdbx_description
1 polymer ?
#
loop_
_entity_poly.entity_id
_entity_poly.type
_entity_poly.pdbx_seq_one_letter_code
_entity_poly.pdbx_strand_id
1 'polypeptide(L)'
;CKVGTIMLRKKRKLQSQHTPFKSPKVTNCTKDEPIPPLNLPQLKTREAALDAQIEELKKEGISIEDLDDYMEKLHKYNEIKDVTQMLLGRLAEIKDVTVRSLHEEYGLPSVE
;
A
#
# COMPACT_ATOMS: atom_id res chain seq x y z
N CYS A 1 33.42 0.29 35.15
CA CYS A 1 32.70 -0.85 34.55
C CYS A 1 31.37 -1.05 35.26
N LYS A 2 30.24 -0.60 34.67
CA LYS A 2 28.90 -0.92 35.17
C LYS A 2 28.12 -1.51 34.00
N VAL A 3 27.92 -2.82 34.06
CA VAL A 3 27.20 -3.61 33.06
C VAL A 3 25.71 -3.30 33.23
N GLY A 4 25.10 -2.69 32.21
CA GLY A 4 23.68 -2.37 32.21
C GLY A 4 22.83 -3.61 31.99
N THR A 5 21.91 -3.88 32.92
CA THR A 5 20.95 -4.98 32.86
C THR A 5 19.97 -4.76 31.71
N ILE A 6 19.87 -5.72 30.77
CA ILE A 6 18.88 -5.70 29.69
C ILE A 6 17.52 -6.08 30.29
N MET A 7 16.56 -5.14 30.27
CA MET A 7 15.16 -5.42 30.61
C MET A 7 14.53 -6.33 29.53
N LEU A 8 14.23 -7.59 29.87
CA LEU A 8 13.44 -8.47 29.01
C LEU A 8 11.99 -7.97 28.90
N ARG A 9 11.56 -7.62 27.68
CA ARG A 9 10.15 -7.32 27.36
C ARG A 9 9.29 -8.55 27.63
N LYS A 10 8.34 -8.43 28.56
CA LYS A 10 7.35 -9.45 28.89
C LYS A 10 6.46 -9.71 27.67
N LYS A 11 6.57 -10.90 27.05
CA LYS A 11 5.68 -11.32 25.95
C LYS A 11 4.24 -11.33 26.45
N ARG A 12 3.36 -10.53 25.83
CA ARG A 12 1.92 -10.58 26.09
C ARG A 12 1.38 -11.90 25.54
N LYS A 13 0.74 -12.68 26.41
CA LYS A 13 0.09 -13.94 26.07
C LYS A 13 -1.14 -13.59 25.21
N LEU A 14 -1.14 -13.96 23.93
CA LEU A 14 -2.33 -13.85 23.10
C LEU A 14 -3.38 -14.80 23.70
N GLN A 15 -4.42 -14.25 24.33
CA GLN A 15 -5.55 -15.04 24.79
C GLN A 15 -6.35 -15.43 23.55
N SER A 16 -6.33 -16.72 23.23
CA SER A 16 -7.24 -17.31 22.25
C SER A 16 -8.66 -17.22 22.81
N GLN A 17 -9.45 -16.30 22.27
CA GLN A 17 -10.90 -16.26 22.52
C GLN A 17 -11.60 -17.06 21.42
N HIS A 18 -11.66 -18.38 21.59
CA HIS A 18 -12.54 -19.21 20.77
C HIS A 18 -13.96 -19.11 21.33
N THR A 19 -14.70 -18.09 20.94
CA THR A 19 -16.15 -18.10 21.12
C THR A 19 -16.77 -18.85 19.94
N PRO A 20 -17.70 -19.80 20.18
CA PRO A 20 -18.39 -20.46 19.08
C PRO A 20 -19.23 -19.43 18.34
N PHE A 21 -19.05 -19.35 17.01
CA PHE A 21 -19.84 -18.49 16.14
C PHE A 21 -21.32 -18.84 16.28
N LYS A 22 -22.13 -17.93 16.83
CA LYS A 22 -23.58 -18.07 16.88
C LYS A 22 -24.15 -17.56 15.56
N SER A 23 -24.32 -18.48 14.63
CA SER A 23 -25.05 -18.22 13.39
C SER A 23 -26.52 -17.94 13.69
N PRO A 24 -27.13 -16.92 13.07
CA PRO A 24 -28.58 -16.74 13.08
C PRO A 24 -29.26 -18.02 12.58
N LYS A 25 -30.25 -18.53 13.34
CA LYS A 25 -30.99 -19.73 12.99
C LYS A 25 -31.75 -19.51 11.68
N VAL A 26 -31.28 -20.12 10.60
CA VAL A 26 -32.06 -20.27 9.37
C VAL A 26 -33.16 -21.27 9.67
N THR A 27 -34.39 -20.77 9.77
CA THR A 27 -35.58 -21.60 9.88
C THR A 27 -36.31 -21.48 8.55
N ASN A 28 -36.45 -22.63 7.88
CA ASN A 28 -37.36 -22.97 6.75
C ASN A 28 -36.76 -23.18 5.35
N CYS A 29 -36.81 -24.46 4.99
CA CYS A 29 -36.94 -25.14 3.70
C CYS A 29 -37.16 -24.33 2.42
N THR A 30 -36.41 -24.74 1.39
CA THR A 30 -36.74 -24.80 -0.05
C THR A 30 -37.79 -23.82 -0.54
N LYS A 31 -37.32 -22.77 -1.20
CA LYS A 31 -37.88 -22.34 -2.47
C LYS A 31 -36.70 -22.23 -3.42
N ASP A 32 -36.77 -22.94 -4.54
CA ASP A 32 -35.96 -22.61 -5.71
C ASP A 32 -36.27 -21.15 -6.04
N GLU A 33 -35.43 -20.23 -5.55
CA GLU A 33 -35.43 -18.86 -6.03
C GLU A 33 -35.04 -18.94 -7.50
N PRO A 34 -35.92 -18.54 -8.44
CA PRO A 34 -35.54 -18.46 -9.83
C PRO A 34 -34.35 -17.53 -9.88
N ILE A 35 -33.19 -18.04 -10.33
CA ILE A 35 -32.05 -17.21 -10.67
C ILE A 35 -32.62 -16.05 -11.50
N PRO A 36 -32.54 -14.79 -11.04
CA PRO A 36 -33.15 -13.68 -11.74
C PRO A 36 -32.68 -13.75 -13.19
N PRO A 37 -33.59 -13.61 -14.19
CA PRO A 37 -33.22 -13.80 -15.58
C PRO A 37 -32.03 -12.90 -15.82
N LEU A 38 -30.87 -13.52 -16.07
CA LEU A 38 -29.66 -12.81 -16.39
C LEU A 38 -30.06 -11.95 -17.59
N ASN A 39 -30.19 -10.64 -17.39
CA ASN A 39 -30.66 -9.72 -18.41
C ASN A 39 -29.51 -9.54 -19.41
N LEU A 40 -29.21 -10.60 -20.16
CA LEU A 40 -28.26 -10.67 -21.26
C LEU A 40 -28.21 -9.40 -22.10
N PRO A 41 -29.34 -8.80 -22.51
CA PRO A 41 -29.28 -7.52 -23.22
C PRO A 41 -28.66 -6.38 -22.39
N GLN A 42 -29.05 -6.24 -21.11
CA GLN A 42 -28.49 -5.21 -20.23
C GLN A 42 -27.01 -5.43 -19.93
N LEU A 43 -26.59 -6.69 -19.75
CA LEU A 43 -25.18 -7.03 -19.56
C LEU A 43 -24.34 -6.70 -20.81
N LYS A 44 -24.83 -7.04 -22.01
CA LYS A 44 -24.15 -6.69 -23.27
C LYS A 44 -24.04 -5.18 -23.48
N THR A 45 -25.08 -4.42 -23.13
CA THR A 45 -25.01 -2.95 -23.18
C THR A 45 -23.96 -2.41 -22.20
N ARG A 46 -23.89 -2.98 -20.99
CA ARG A 46 -22.91 -2.58 -19.98
C ARG A 46 -21.48 -2.96 -20.39
N GLU A 47 -21.29 -4.14 -20.97
CA GLU A 47 -20.03 -4.60 -21.54
C GLU A 47 -19.54 -3.63 -22.63
N ALA A 48 -20.37 -3.32 -23.62
CA ALA A 48 -20.03 -2.36 -24.67
C ALA A 48 -19.71 -0.94 -24.13
N ALA A 49 -20.44 -0.49 -23.10
CA ALA A 49 -20.17 0.80 -22.46
C ALA A 49 -18.87 0.82 -21.66
N LEU A 50 -18.46 -0.32 -21.08
CA LEU A 50 -17.18 -0.48 -20.40
C LEU A 50 -16.03 -0.56 -21.41
N ASP A 51 -16.21 -1.28 -22.51
CA ASP A 51 -15.22 -1.35 -23.59
C ASP A 51 -14.96 0.03 -24.21
N ALA A 52 -16.01 0.83 -24.41
CA ALA A 52 -15.87 2.21 -24.89
C ALA A 52 -15.07 3.10 -23.92
N GLN A 53 -15.27 2.93 -22.60
CA GLN A 53 -14.50 3.65 -21.58
C GLN A 53 -13.03 3.19 -21.54
N ILE A 54 -12.78 1.89 -21.72
CA ILE A 54 -11.43 1.34 -21.80
C ILE A 54 -10.69 1.91 -23.01
N GLU A 55 -11.34 1.97 -24.18
CA GLU A 55 -10.72 2.52 -25.39
C GLU A 55 -10.47 4.02 -25.31
N GLU A 56 -11.30 4.78 -24.59
CA GLU A 56 -11.05 6.20 -24.34
C GLU A 56 -9.83 6.40 -23.41
N LEU A 57 -9.76 5.65 -22.31
CA LEU A 57 -8.62 5.70 -21.38
C LEU A 57 -7.30 5.29 -22.03
N LYS A 58 -7.33 4.33 -22.97
CA LYS A 58 -6.15 3.96 -23.77
C LYS A 58 -5.71 5.07 -24.72
N LYS A 59 -6.63 5.82 -25.32
CA LYS A 59 -6.31 6.97 -26.19
C LYS A 59 -5.68 8.14 -25.44
N GLU A 60 -6.02 8.30 -24.15
CA GLU A 60 -5.37 9.26 -23.25
C GLU A 60 -3.90 8.89 -22.95
N GLY A 61 -3.39 7.78 -23.50
CA GLY A 61 -1.98 7.38 -23.44
C GLY A 61 -1.59 6.69 -22.14
N ILE A 62 -2.57 6.25 -21.34
CA ILE A 62 -2.35 5.48 -20.13
C ILE A 62 -2.28 4.01 -20.54
N SER A 63 -1.11 3.54 -20.99
CA SER A 63 -0.92 2.10 -21.10
C SER A 63 -0.73 1.49 -19.71
N ILE A 64 -1.38 0.36 -19.45
CA ILE A 64 -1.25 -0.37 -18.18
C ILE A 64 0.20 -0.82 -17.97
N GLU A 65 0.92 -1.13 -19.07
CA GLU A 65 2.33 -1.50 -19.01
C GLU A 65 3.23 -0.36 -18.50
N ASP A 66 2.90 0.90 -18.80
CA ASP A 66 3.67 2.06 -18.33
C ASP A 66 3.48 2.32 -16.83
N LEU A 67 2.37 1.85 -16.25
CA LEU A 67 2.05 2.06 -14.85
C LEU A 67 2.94 1.23 -13.93
N ASP A 68 3.18 -0.04 -14.28
CA ASP A 68 4.08 -0.92 -13.53
C ASP A 68 5.52 -0.38 -13.57
N ASP A 69 5.97 0.07 -14.73
CA ASP A 69 7.27 0.71 -14.91
C ASP A 69 7.40 2.01 -14.10
N TYR A 70 6.31 2.79 -14.02
CA TYR A 70 6.28 4.02 -13.24
C TYR A 70 6.33 3.73 -11.73
N MET A 71 5.58 2.72 -11.26
CA MET A 71 5.64 2.27 -9.87
C MET A 71 7.04 1.78 -9.50
N GLU A 72 7.69 1.02 -10.38
CA GLU A 72 9.05 0.54 -10.16
C GLU A 72 10.06 1.71 -10.07
N LYS A 73 9.94 2.69 -10.96
CA LYS A 73 10.78 3.91 -10.94
C LYS A 73 10.60 4.70 -9.65
N LEU A 74 9.38 4.84 -9.15
CA LEU A 74 9.11 5.50 -7.87
C LEU A 74 9.73 4.76 -6.69
N HIS A 75 9.64 3.43 -6.66
CA HIS A 75 10.27 2.63 -5.61
C HIS A 75 11.80 2.75 -5.65
N LYS A 76 12.40 2.69 -6.83
CA LYS A 76 13.85 2.89 -7.02
C LYS A 76 14.29 4.28 -6.58
N TYR A 77 13.53 5.33 -6.94
CA TYR A 77 13.81 6.69 -6.49
C TYR A 77 13.77 6.80 -4.97
N ASN A 78 12.70 6.31 -4.35
CA ASN A 78 12.54 6.36 -2.89
C ASN A 78 13.66 5.59 -2.16
N GLU A 79 14.04 4.42 -2.65
CA GLU A 79 15.13 3.63 -2.07
C GLU A 79 16.46 4.42 -2.07
N ILE A 80 16.81 5.02 -3.21
CA ILE A 80 18.02 5.84 -3.33
C ILE A 80 17.92 7.09 -2.43
N LYS A 81 16.75 7.74 -2.38
CA LYS A 81 16.50 8.90 -1.51
C LYS A 81 16.71 8.54 -0.04
N ASP A 82 16.16 7.42 0.40
CA ASP A 82 16.24 6.97 1.79
C ASP A 82 17.67 6.60 2.19
N VAL A 83 18.41 5.90 1.32
CA VAL A 83 19.84 5.61 1.53
C VAL A 83 20.65 6.90 1.61
N THR A 84 20.38 7.86 0.72
CA THR A 84 21.05 9.17 0.74
C THR A 84 20.79 9.91 2.05
N GLN A 85 19.55 9.94 2.50
CA GLN A 85 19.18 10.60 3.75
C GLN A 85 19.81 9.93 4.98
N MET A 86 19.93 8.59 4.96
CA MET A 86 20.65 7.85 5.99
C MET A 86 22.15 8.22 6.01
N LEU A 87 22.78 8.31 4.85
CA LEU A 87 24.19 8.71 4.73
C LEU A 87 24.40 10.15 5.19
N LEU A 88 23.52 11.09 4.81
CA LEU A 88 23.56 12.47 5.27
C LEU A 88 23.38 12.58 6.79
N GLY A 89 22.51 11.77 7.38
CA GLY A 89 22.36 11.68 8.83
C GLY A 89 23.66 11.27 9.53
N ARG A 90 24.34 10.24 9.02
CA ARG A 90 25.64 9.81 9.57
C ARG A 90 26.74 10.83 9.34
N LEU A 91 26.74 11.48 8.18
CA LEU A 91 27.70 12.53 7.87
C LEU A 91 27.53 13.74 8.79
N ALA A 92 26.28 14.11 9.09
CA ALA A 92 25.94 15.18 10.03
C ALA A 92 26.44 14.86 11.45
N GLU A 93 26.24 13.61 11.91
CA GLU A 93 26.75 13.14 13.21
C GLU A 93 28.29 13.24 13.29
N ILE A 94 29.00 12.84 12.23
CA ILE A 94 30.48 12.87 12.22
C ILE A 94 31.03 14.30 12.17
N LYS A 95 30.38 15.17 11.39
CA LYS A 95 30.77 16.58 11.25
C LYS A 95 30.30 17.47 12.41
N ASP A 96 29.48 16.94 13.33
CA ASP A 96 28.81 17.68 14.40
C ASP A 96 28.00 18.89 13.87
N VAL A 97 27.36 18.70 12.72
CA VAL A 97 26.50 19.71 12.08
C VAL A 97 25.07 19.18 11.97
N THR A 98 24.11 20.08 11.73
CA THR A 98 22.74 19.66 11.47
C THR A 98 22.58 19.14 10.04
N VAL A 99 21.67 18.19 9.84
CA VAL A 99 21.34 17.69 8.49
C VAL A 99 20.86 18.82 7.57
N ARG A 100 20.15 19.82 8.13
CA ARG A 100 19.73 21.03 7.39
C ARG A 100 20.92 21.80 6.82
N SER A 101 21.99 21.97 7.60
CA SER A 101 23.21 22.64 7.13
C SER A 101 23.88 21.85 6.00
N LEU A 102 23.85 20.53 6.04
CA LEU A 102 24.34 19.70 4.93
C LEU A 102 23.44 19.83 3.70
N HIS A 103 22.11 19.87 3.87
CA HIS A 103 21.20 20.11 2.76
C HIS A 103 21.48 21.45 2.09
N GLU A 104 21.73 22.51 2.86
CA GLU A 104 22.14 23.83 2.32
C GLU A 104 23.52 23.79 1.62
N GLU A 105 24.51 23.08 2.20
CA GLU A 105 25.86 22.91 1.62
C GLU A 105 25.82 22.19 0.26
N TYR A 106 24.99 21.14 0.15
CA TYR A 106 24.86 20.32 -1.05
C TYR A 106 23.77 20.82 -2.02
N GLY A 107 23.08 21.93 -1.72
CA GLY A 107 22.02 22.47 -2.57
C GLY A 107 20.78 21.57 -2.65
N LEU A 108 20.52 20.77 -1.62
CA LEU A 108 19.38 19.87 -1.52
C LEU A 108 18.15 20.61 -0.95
N PRO A 109 16.92 20.29 -1.40
CA PRO A 109 15.72 20.86 -0.82
C PRO A 109 15.56 20.42 0.64
N SER A 110 15.27 21.38 1.52
CA SER A 110 15.15 21.14 2.97
C SER A 110 13.78 20.58 3.39
N VAL A 111 12.86 20.38 2.44
CA VAL A 111 11.48 19.93 2.66
C VAL A 111 11.05 18.99 1.52
N GLU A 112 11.17 17.68 1.72
CA GLU A 112 10.45 16.64 0.94
C GLU A 112 10.11 15.39 1.78
#